data_AF-A0A959DDI0-F1
#
_entry.id   AF-A0A959DDI0-F1
#
_cell.length_a   1.000
_cell.length_b   1.000
_cell.length_c   1.000
_cell.angle_alpha   90.00
_cell.angle_beta   90.00
_cell.angle_gamma   90.00
#
_symmetry.space_group_name_H-M   'P 1'
#
loop_
_entity.id
_entity.type
_entity.pdbx_description
1 polymer ?
#
loop_
_entity_poly.entity_id
_entity_poly.type
_entity_poly.pdbx_seq_one_letter_code
_entity_poly.pdbx_strand_id
1 'polypeptide(L)'
;MNKAEKAGKFNPDAPRQRNGHFMGLPISEAEAKVVLLSAPWGGSIHLDSNASTAAANILEASYLLSPYDPDAPQADLYLRLPEEPMAERCRQLLEKT
;
A
#
# COMPACT_ATOMS: atom_id res chain seq x y z
N MET A 1 19.63 8.94 2.14
CA MET A 1 18.91 10.18 1.78
C MET A 1 17.79 10.39 2.77
N ASN A 2 17.61 11.60 3.25
CA ASN A 2 16.47 12.00 4.08
C ASN A 2 15.21 12.23 3.21
N LYS A 3 14.04 12.38 3.85
CA LYS A 3 12.76 12.60 3.16
C LYS A 3 12.78 13.79 2.19
N ALA A 4 13.35 14.92 2.59
CA ALA A 4 13.40 16.13 1.78
C ALA A 4 14.21 15.94 0.49
N GLU A 5 15.34 15.24 0.57
CA GLU A 5 16.17 14.89 -0.59
C GLU A 5 15.45 13.94 -1.56
N LYS A 6 14.66 12.98 -1.04
CA LYS A 6 13.87 12.07 -1.87
C LYS A 6 12.73 12.80 -2.57
N ALA A 7 12.03 13.68 -1.87
CA ALA A 7 10.98 14.52 -2.44
C ALA A 7 11.51 15.44 -3.54
N GLY A 8 12.67 16.07 -3.33
CA GLY A 8 13.29 16.94 -4.33
C GLY A 8 13.74 16.23 -5.62
N LYS A 9 13.92 14.90 -5.58
CA LYS A 9 14.24 14.07 -6.77
C LYS A 9 13.04 13.34 -7.36
N PHE A 10 11.90 13.35 -6.67
CA PHE A 10 10.69 12.69 -7.16
C PHE A 10 10.09 13.53 -8.29
N ASN A 11 9.96 12.93 -9.47
CA ASN A 11 9.30 13.54 -10.61
C ASN A 11 7.98 12.79 -10.87
N PRO A 12 6.81 13.39 -10.61
CA PRO A 12 5.51 12.73 -10.81
C PRO A 12 5.22 12.42 -12.29
N ASP A 13 5.89 13.12 -13.22
CA ASP A 13 5.76 12.93 -14.66
C ASP A 13 6.79 11.93 -15.23
N ALA A 14 7.72 11.45 -14.41
CA ALA A 14 8.68 10.44 -14.84
C ALA A 14 7.99 9.08 -15.10
N PRO A 15 8.62 8.20 -15.90
CA PRO A 15 8.17 6.83 -16.04
C PRO A 15 7.96 6.17 -14.68
N ARG A 16 6.82 5.50 -14.53
CA ARG A 16 6.37 4.96 -13.25
C ARG A 16 7.32 3.89 -12.73
N GLN A 17 7.57 3.92 -11.42
CA GLN A 17 8.58 3.08 -10.76
C GLN A 17 7.92 1.94 -9.98
N ARG A 18 8.24 0.68 -10.31
CA ARG A 18 7.91 -0.49 -9.48
C ARG A 18 8.94 -0.63 -8.35
N ASN A 19 8.90 0.26 -7.37
CA ASN A 19 9.83 0.27 -6.22
C ASN A 19 9.30 -0.49 -4.97
N GLY A 20 8.15 -1.15 -5.08
CA GLY A 20 7.54 -1.88 -3.96
C GLY A 20 6.83 -0.99 -2.94
N HIS A 21 6.73 0.32 -3.19
CA HIS A 21 5.97 1.24 -2.35
C HIS A 21 4.63 1.61 -2.99
N PHE A 22 3.70 2.03 -2.15
CA PHE A 22 2.37 2.45 -2.59
C PHE A 22 2.46 3.61 -3.57
N MET A 23 1.82 3.47 -4.73
CA MET A 23 1.86 4.44 -5.84
C MET A 23 3.27 4.79 -6.34
N GLY A 24 4.27 3.93 -6.08
CA GLY A 24 5.65 4.20 -6.47
C GLY A 24 6.32 5.32 -5.66
N LEU A 25 5.71 5.77 -4.55
CA LEU A 25 6.24 6.88 -3.76
C LEU A 25 7.58 6.53 -3.10
N PRO A 26 8.57 7.43 -3.09
CA PRO A 26 9.88 7.18 -2.48
C PRO A 26 9.86 7.44 -0.96
N ILE A 27 8.81 7.00 -0.27
CA ILE A 27 8.57 7.25 1.15
C ILE A 27 8.61 5.92 1.92
N SER A 28 9.36 5.89 3.03
CA SER A 28 9.30 4.77 3.98
C SER A 28 8.16 4.96 4.97
N GLU A 29 7.78 3.88 5.66
CA GLU A 29 6.75 3.94 6.69
C GLU A 29 7.04 4.99 7.80
N ALA A 30 8.29 5.07 8.25
CA ALA A 30 8.70 6.03 9.29
C ALA A 30 8.69 7.50 8.80
N GLU A 31 8.73 7.72 7.49
CA GLU A 31 8.69 9.03 6.86
C GLU A 31 7.26 9.47 6.48
N ALA A 32 6.31 8.53 6.48
CA ALA A 32 4.94 8.77 6.05
C ALA A 32 4.16 9.63 7.05
N LYS A 33 3.32 10.53 6.52
CA LYS A 33 2.34 11.25 7.35
C LYS A 33 1.10 10.39 7.60
N VAL A 34 0.77 9.54 6.63
CA VAL A 34 -0.37 8.63 6.68
C VAL A 34 0.10 7.23 6.34
N VAL A 35 -0.17 6.29 7.24
CA VAL A 35 0.06 4.87 7.03
C VAL A 35 -1.29 4.18 6.85
N LEU A 36 -1.50 3.57 5.69
CA LEU A 36 -2.62 2.68 5.44
C LEU A 36 -2.27 1.31 6.01
N LEU A 37 -3.01 0.87 7.01
CA LEU A 37 -2.90 -0.47 7.58
C LEU A 37 -3.87 -1.40 6.88
N SER A 38 -3.35 -2.49 6.32
CA SER A 38 -4.17 -3.49 5.66
C SER A 38 -4.62 -4.61 6.60
N ALA A 39 -5.87 -5.04 6.45
CA ALA A 39 -6.44 -6.17 7.16
C ALA A 39 -6.77 -7.28 6.14
N PRO A 40 -6.11 -8.45 6.17
CA PRO A 40 -6.27 -9.50 5.18
C PRO A 40 -7.47 -10.39 5.52
N TRP A 41 -8.65 -9.78 5.64
CA TRP A 41 -9.89 -10.46 6.02
C TRP A 41 -10.81 -10.68 4.82
N GLY A 42 -11.31 -11.91 4.67
CA GLY A 42 -12.30 -12.27 3.64
C GLY A 42 -13.57 -12.95 4.18
N GLY A 43 -13.68 -13.18 5.48
CA GLY A 43 -14.64 -14.16 6.03
C GLY A 43 -16.07 -13.66 6.20
N SER A 44 -16.32 -12.38 5.94
CA SER A 44 -17.65 -11.76 6.00
C SER A 44 -18.24 -11.49 4.62
N ILE A 45 -17.62 -12.01 3.55
CA ILE A 45 -18.02 -11.75 2.17
C ILE A 45 -18.52 -13.07 1.56
N HIS A 46 -19.72 -13.03 0.98
CA HIS A 46 -20.37 -14.21 0.36
C HIS A 46 -19.92 -14.47 -1.10
N LEU A 47 -18.91 -13.74 -1.59
CA LEU A 47 -18.35 -13.84 -2.93
C LEU A 47 -16.86 -14.20 -2.82
N ASP A 48 -16.30 -14.84 -3.85
CA ASP A 48 -14.93 -15.39 -3.92
C ASP A 48 -13.92 -14.75 -2.95
N SER A 49 -13.36 -15.59 -2.07
CA SER A 49 -12.63 -15.29 -0.82
C SER A 49 -11.28 -14.57 -0.98
N ASN A 50 -11.04 -13.94 -2.13
CA ASN A 50 -9.76 -13.33 -2.50
C ASN A 50 -9.53 -11.94 -1.88
N ALA A 51 -10.50 -11.41 -1.12
CA ALA A 51 -10.37 -10.12 -0.42
C ALA A 51 -9.18 -10.09 0.55
N SER A 52 -8.77 -11.24 1.10
CA SER A 52 -7.57 -11.38 1.93
C SER A 52 -6.28 -10.99 1.20
N THR A 53 -6.24 -11.12 -0.13
CA THR A 53 -5.10 -10.75 -0.99
C THR A 53 -5.17 -9.33 -1.54
N ALA A 54 -6.28 -8.61 -1.30
CA ALA A 54 -6.55 -7.34 -1.95
C ALA A 54 -5.45 -6.29 -1.72
N ALA A 55 -4.90 -6.21 -0.51
CA ALA A 55 -3.85 -5.26 -0.19
C ALA A 55 -2.56 -5.47 -1.01
N ALA A 56 -2.16 -6.73 -1.23
CA ALA A 56 -1.01 -7.05 -2.07
C ALA A 56 -1.28 -6.70 -3.53
N ASN A 57 -2.47 -7.03 -4.04
CA ASN A 57 -2.88 -6.69 -5.41
C ASN A 57 -2.97 -5.17 -5.63
N ILE A 58 -3.50 -4.45 -4.64
CA ILE A 58 -3.54 -2.98 -4.63
C ILE A 58 -2.11 -2.43 -4.67
N LEU A 59 -1.20 -2.91 -3.82
CA LEU A 59 0.19 -2.46 -3.82
C LEU A 59 0.83 -2.69 -5.19
N GLU A 60 0.67 -3.89 -5.75
CA GLU A 60 1.23 -4.27 -7.05
C GLU A 60 0.71 -3.39 -8.20
N ALA A 61 -0.58 -3.08 -8.22
CA ALA A 61 -1.18 -2.26 -9.27
C ALA A 61 -0.97 -0.75 -9.04
N SER A 62 -0.81 -0.33 -7.78
CA SER A 62 -0.85 1.09 -7.40
C SER A 62 0.21 1.95 -8.06
N TYR A 63 1.37 1.39 -8.43
CA TYR A 63 2.42 2.16 -9.11
C TYR A 63 1.94 2.78 -10.43
N LEU A 64 0.82 2.33 -11.01
CA LEU A 64 0.20 2.90 -12.22
C LEU A 64 -0.55 4.22 -11.95
N LEU A 65 -0.80 4.56 -10.69
CA LEU A 65 -1.53 5.75 -10.29
C LEU A 65 -0.59 6.96 -10.19
N SER A 66 -1.11 8.15 -10.55
CA SER A 66 -0.45 9.42 -10.23
C SER A 66 -1.12 10.02 -9.01
N PRO A 67 -0.39 10.23 -7.90
CA PRO A 67 -0.87 11.08 -6.84
C PRO A 67 -0.74 12.54 -7.28
N TYR A 68 -1.75 13.07 -7.96
CA TYR A 68 -1.91 14.50 -8.18
C TYR A 68 -3.06 14.99 -7.32
N ASP A 69 -2.75 15.88 -6.38
CA ASP A 69 -3.73 16.57 -5.56
C ASP A 69 -3.33 18.06 -5.51
N PRO A 70 -4.16 18.98 -6.04
CA PRO A 70 -3.86 20.41 -6.05
C PRO A 70 -3.83 21.03 -4.64
N ASP A 71 -4.55 20.44 -3.69
CA ASP A 71 -4.62 20.91 -2.30
C ASP A 71 -3.57 20.21 -1.41
N ALA A 72 -3.09 19.03 -1.83
CA ALA A 72 -2.04 18.27 -1.16
C ALA A 72 -0.92 17.85 -2.13
N PRO A 73 -0.05 18.78 -2.57
CA PRO A 73 0.96 18.52 -3.60
C PRO A 73 2.06 17.52 -3.19
N GLN A 74 2.09 17.09 -1.92
CA GLN A 74 3.01 16.06 -1.42
C GLN A 74 2.21 14.93 -0.77
N ALA A 75 2.00 13.85 -1.53
CA ALA A 75 1.44 12.61 -1.00
C ALA A 75 2.49 11.87 -0.15
N ASP A 76 2.33 11.93 1.18
CA ASP A 76 3.18 11.24 2.16
C ASP A 76 2.51 9.96 2.67
N LEU A 77 2.14 9.08 1.74
CA LEU A 77 1.39 7.86 2.00
C LEU A 77 2.29 6.62 1.97
N TYR A 78 2.03 5.69 2.88
CA TYR A 78 2.64 4.37 2.88
C TYR A 78 1.58 3.29 3.13
N LEU A 79 1.60 2.20 2.37
CA LEU A 79 0.76 1.03 2.60
C LEU A 79 1.56 -0.04 3.32
N ARG A 80 1.16 -0.35 4.56
CA ARG A 80 1.71 -1.47 5.32
C ARG A 80 0.92 -2.73 4.97
N LEU A 81 1.60 -3.70 4.37
CA LEU A 81 1.07 -5.05 4.17
C LEU A 81 0.93 -5.77 5.52
N PRO A 82 0.02 -6.76 5.62
CA PRO A 82 -0.19 -7.44 6.88
C PRO A 82 1.04 -8.27 7.24
N GLU A 83 1.37 -8.31 8.52
CA GLU A 83 2.42 -9.20 9.02
C GLU A 83 1.98 -10.66 8.89
N GLU A 84 2.93 -11.56 8.61
CA GLU A 84 2.66 -12.99 8.43
C GLU A 84 1.86 -13.62 9.58
N PRO A 85 2.14 -13.36 10.87
CA PRO A 85 1.34 -13.91 11.97
C PRO A 85 -0.15 -13.52 11.90
N MET A 86 -0.45 -12.30 11.47
CA MET A 86 -1.83 -11.83 11.32
C MET A 86 -2.49 -12.46 10.09
N ALA A 87 -1.79 -12.49 8.95
CA ALA A 87 -2.28 -13.08 7.72
C ALA A 87 -2.58 -14.58 7.91
N GLU A 88 -1.68 -15.31 8.57
CA GLU A 88 -1.86 -16.72 8.94
C GLU A 88 -3.08 -16.89 9.86
N ARG A 89 -3.22 -16.03 10.88
CA ARG A 89 -4.38 -16.09 11.78
C ARG A 89 -5.69 -15.88 11.03
N CYS A 90 -5.75 -14.95 10.08
CA CYS A 90 -6.93 -14.73 9.24
C CYS A 90 -7.24 -15.95 8.37
N ARG A 91 -6.23 -16.60 7.76
CA ARG A 91 -6.40 -17.85 6.99
C ARG A 91 -6.97 -18.98 7.84
N GLN A 92 -6.44 -19.19 9.04
CA GLN A 92 -6.94 -20.22 9.97
C GLN A 92 -8.38 -19.99 10.44
N LEU A 93 -8.84 -18.74 10.51
CA LEU A 93 -10.21 -18.42 10.87
C LEU A 93 -11.18 -18.68 9.72
N LEU A 94 -10.74 -18.45 8.47
CA LEU A 94 -11.52 -18.73 7.27
C LEU A 94 -11.75 -20.23 7.04
N GLU A 95 -10.77 -21.08 7.35
CA GLU A 95 -10.92 -22.54 7.20
C GLU A 95 -11.95 -23.16 8.17
N LYS A 96 -12.39 -22.40 9.18
CA LYS A 96 -13.32 -22.85 10.22
C LYS A 96 -14.77 -22.41 9.99
N THR A 97 -15.02 -21.59 8.97
CA THR A 97 -16.34 -21.07 8.58
C THR A 97 -16.84 -21.80 7.34
#